data_AF-G1Q3L2-F1
#
_entry.id   AF-G1Q3L2-F1
#
_cell.length_a   1.000
_cell.length_b   1.000
_cell.length_c   1.000
_cell.angle_alpha   90.00
_cell.angle_beta   90.00
_cell.angle_gamma   90.00
#
_symmetry.space_group_name_H-M   'P 1'
#
loop_
_entity.id
_entity.type
_entity.pdbx_description
1 polymer ?
#
loop_
_entity_poly.entity_id
_entity_poly.type
_entity_poly.pdbx_seq_one_letter_code
_entity_poly.pdbx_strand_id
1 'polypeptide(L)'
;IEDKEEKVSRYRGLLACLPSVNRATVKALISHLYCVQCFSDMNQMNTHNLAIVFGLTLFQTDGQDYKAGHVVEDLINHYVVMFSVDEEELRKQQEEVTAIAKMRVADTASGTQKAEAKQHIKIPASSMTAEELTLEILDCRNVSIREKDYWTCFEVNERKETERPLHFSEKVLPILHGLGIDSYLVVKKYQSMEAMLLYLASHVGETKHGMMKFREDRSVMGLGLGLPSGGFQDRYFSLNSSCLRLYKEIWSQRPWSGASETSHRPEKEWPMKSLKVYLGVKKKLRPPICRGFTMVHETKKQEKQQWYLCCEAQMELPEWFATFLFVQHDGLVWPSEPSRVSRVVPEVRMGSVSLIPLGNENEMRRSVAAFAADPLSLLRNV
;
A
#
# COMPACT_ATOMS: atom_id res chain seq x y z
N ILE A 1 29.78 -24.98 40.80
CA ILE A 1 29.97 -23.85 41.72
C ILE A 1 28.57 -23.38 42.08
N GLU A 2 28.15 -23.64 43.31
CA GLU A 2 26.81 -23.25 43.80
C GLU A 2 26.81 -21.83 44.36
N ASP A 3 27.96 -21.36 44.86
CA ASP A 3 28.12 -19.97 45.28
C ASP A 3 28.14 -19.01 44.09
N LYS A 4 27.26 -18.00 44.13
CA LYS A 4 27.07 -17.04 43.03
C LYS A 4 28.25 -16.09 42.91
N GLU A 5 28.83 -15.65 44.03
CA GLU A 5 29.95 -14.69 44.03
C GLU A 5 31.22 -15.36 43.50
N GLU A 6 31.51 -16.58 43.95
CA GLU A 6 32.61 -17.39 43.42
C GLU A 6 32.46 -17.64 41.91
N LYS A 7 31.23 -17.93 41.45
CA LYS A 7 30.94 -18.17 40.03
C LYS A 7 31.17 -16.92 39.17
N VAL A 8 30.70 -15.75 39.62
CA VAL A 8 30.92 -14.46 38.94
C VAL A 8 32.41 -14.10 38.90
N SER A 9 33.13 -14.31 40.00
CA SER A 9 34.58 -14.10 40.08
C SER A 9 35.34 -14.99 39.08
N ARG A 10 34.94 -16.27 38.98
CA ARG A 10 35.53 -17.21 38.04
C ARG A 10 35.28 -16.80 36.59
N TYR A 11 34.07 -16.35 36.26
CA TYR A 11 33.79 -15.84 34.91
C TYR A 11 34.61 -14.59 34.57
N ARG A 12 34.76 -13.64 35.51
CA ARG A 12 35.63 -12.46 35.31
C ARG A 12 37.07 -12.87 34.99
N GLY A 13 37.61 -13.86 35.73
CA GLY A 13 38.93 -14.40 35.46
C GLY A 13 39.07 -14.99 34.05
N LEU A 14 38.09 -15.79 33.62
CA LEU A 14 38.07 -16.39 32.28
C LEU A 14 37.92 -15.34 31.17
N LEU A 15 37.06 -14.34 31.36
CA LEU A 15 36.87 -13.24 30.41
C LEU A 15 38.13 -12.37 30.28
N ALA A 16 38.92 -12.22 31.35
CA ALA A 16 40.18 -11.50 31.32
C ALA A 16 41.27 -12.23 30.52
N CYS A 17 41.20 -13.56 30.44
CA CYS A 17 42.11 -14.39 29.63
C CYS A 17 41.80 -14.36 28.13
N LEU A 18 40.64 -13.85 27.71
CA LEU A 18 40.29 -13.73 26.29
C LEU A 18 41.11 -12.64 25.59
N PRO A 19 41.46 -12.82 24.30
CA PRO A 19 42.02 -11.75 23.47
C PRO A 19 41.16 -10.49 23.53
N SER A 20 41.79 -9.32 23.45
CA SER A 20 41.11 -8.02 23.62
C SER A 20 39.91 -7.85 22.68
N VAL A 21 40.03 -8.27 21.42
CA VAL A 21 38.95 -8.24 20.42
C VAL A 21 37.80 -9.15 20.86
N ASN A 22 38.08 -10.41 21.19
CA ASN A 22 37.06 -11.37 21.62
C ASN A 22 36.34 -10.90 22.89
N ARG A 23 37.08 -10.36 23.86
CA ARG A 23 36.50 -9.81 25.09
C ARG A 23 35.56 -8.64 24.80
N ALA A 24 35.95 -7.73 23.90
CA ALA A 24 35.12 -6.61 23.47
C ALA A 24 33.85 -7.09 22.73
N THR A 25 33.98 -8.10 21.85
CA THR A 25 32.85 -8.69 21.14
C THR A 25 31.86 -9.35 22.10
N VAL A 26 32.34 -10.13 23.07
CA VAL A 26 31.48 -10.73 24.09
C VAL A 26 30.81 -9.64 24.95
N LYS A 27 31.54 -8.59 25.38
CA LYS A 27 30.94 -7.45 26.11
C LYS A 27 29.80 -6.82 25.29
N ALA A 28 30.01 -6.57 24.01
CA ALA A 28 29.01 -5.95 23.13
C ALA A 28 27.79 -6.85 22.91
N LEU A 29 27.99 -8.15 22.68
CA LEU A 29 26.91 -9.11 22.48
C LEU A 29 26.05 -9.25 23.75
N ILE A 30 26.68 -9.48 24.90
CA ILE A 30 25.95 -9.63 26.17
C ILE A 30 25.27 -8.31 26.57
N SER A 31 25.89 -7.15 26.31
CA SER A 31 25.26 -5.83 26.47
C SER A 31 23.96 -5.72 25.69
N HIS A 32 23.98 -6.15 24.42
CA HIS A 32 22.80 -6.12 23.58
C HIS A 32 21.70 -7.06 24.09
N LEU A 33 22.03 -8.30 24.45
CA LEU A 33 21.07 -9.26 25.01
C LEU A 33 20.49 -8.79 26.35
N TYR A 34 21.32 -8.17 27.19
CA TYR A 34 20.88 -7.54 28.44
C TYR A 34 19.85 -6.42 28.17
N CYS A 35 20.10 -5.58 27.16
CA CYS A 35 19.14 -4.55 26.78
C CYS A 35 17.85 -5.18 26.24
N VAL A 36 17.92 -6.24 25.43
CA VAL A 36 16.74 -6.92 24.87
C VAL A 36 15.85 -7.47 25.99
N GLN A 37 16.42 -8.13 27.01
CA GLN A 37 15.62 -8.70 28.10
C GLN A 37 14.96 -7.63 28.99
N CYS A 38 15.52 -6.42 29.09
CA CYS A 38 14.87 -5.30 29.79
C CYS A 38 13.51 -4.91 29.17
N PHE A 39 13.25 -5.30 27.92
CA PHE A 39 11.97 -5.10 27.23
C PHE A 39 11.20 -6.41 27.03
N SER A 40 11.47 -7.43 27.85
CA SER A 40 10.84 -8.76 27.75
C SER A 40 9.31 -8.71 27.84
N ASP A 41 8.73 -7.76 28.57
CA ASP A 41 7.27 -7.54 28.60
C ASP A 41 6.68 -7.22 27.22
N MET A 42 7.46 -6.56 26.35
CA MET A 42 7.03 -6.17 25.00
C MET A 42 7.45 -7.18 23.93
N ASN A 43 8.67 -7.70 24.01
CA ASN A 43 9.24 -8.56 22.95
C ASN A 43 9.15 -10.07 23.26
N GLN A 44 8.68 -10.44 24.47
CA GLN A 44 8.55 -11.82 24.95
C GLN A 44 9.89 -12.59 25.04
N MET A 45 11.02 -11.91 24.86
CA MET A 45 12.38 -12.47 24.97
C MET A 45 12.95 -12.20 26.35
N ASN A 46 12.57 -13.04 27.32
CA ASN A 46 13.21 -13.07 28.63
C ASN A 46 14.63 -13.68 28.55
N THR A 47 15.40 -13.56 29.64
CA THR A 47 16.79 -14.08 29.72
C THR A 47 16.88 -15.56 29.32
N HIS A 48 15.92 -16.37 29.76
CA HIS A 48 15.87 -17.80 29.49
C HIS A 48 15.67 -18.10 27.99
N ASN A 49 14.73 -17.42 27.33
CA ASN A 49 14.47 -17.54 25.90
C ASN A 49 15.69 -17.10 25.07
N LEU A 50 16.37 -16.03 25.48
CA LEU A 50 17.61 -15.58 24.85
C LEU A 50 18.73 -16.60 25.05
N ALA A 51 18.86 -17.19 26.23
CA ALA A 51 19.86 -18.21 26.52
C ALA A 51 19.65 -19.48 25.67
N ILE A 52 18.41 -19.87 25.39
CA ILE A 52 18.10 -21.00 24.50
C ILE A 52 18.61 -20.75 23.08
N VAL A 53 18.33 -19.56 22.52
CA VAL A 53 18.67 -19.24 21.13
C VAL A 53 20.16 -18.93 20.95
N PHE A 54 20.73 -18.15 21.87
CA PHE A 54 22.11 -17.68 21.76
C PHE A 54 23.12 -18.64 22.38
N GLY A 55 22.73 -19.52 23.31
CA GLY A 55 23.60 -20.55 23.86
C GLY A 55 24.16 -21.46 22.77
N LEU A 56 23.32 -21.89 21.83
CA LEU A 56 23.73 -22.73 20.71
C LEU A 56 24.63 -21.99 19.72
N THR A 57 24.27 -20.74 19.39
CA THR A 57 25.01 -19.95 18.41
C THR A 57 26.39 -19.51 18.92
N LEU A 58 26.50 -19.14 20.21
CA LEU A 58 27.75 -18.64 20.79
C LEU A 58 28.75 -19.75 21.10
N PHE A 59 28.27 -20.93 21.48
CA PHE A 59 29.12 -22.06 21.87
C PHE A 59 29.20 -23.16 20.80
N GLN A 60 28.46 -23.03 19.69
CA GLN A 60 28.40 -23.99 18.58
C GLN A 60 28.12 -25.42 19.05
N THR A 61 27.21 -25.56 20.03
CA THR A 61 26.82 -26.87 20.57
C THR A 61 25.68 -27.49 19.75
N ASP A 62 25.57 -28.81 19.80
CA ASP A 62 24.64 -29.64 19.03
C ASP A 62 23.16 -29.58 19.46
N GLY A 63 22.78 -28.58 20.27
CA GLY A 63 21.42 -28.47 20.81
C GLY A 63 21.17 -29.24 22.10
N GLN A 64 22.05 -30.18 22.48
CA GLN A 64 21.88 -31.06 23.64
C GLN A 64 22.61 -30.55 24.89
N ASP A 65 23.57 -29.62 24.73
CA ASP A 65 24.30 -29.07 25.87
C ASP A 65 23.57 -27.89 26.54
N TYR A 66 22.79 -28.22 27.57
CA TYR A 66 22.08 -27.26 28.42
C TYR A 66 23.03 -26.31 29.16
N LYS A 67 24.31 -26.68 29.36
CA LYS A 67 25.27 -25.89 30.13
C LYS A 67 25.64 -24.60 29.40
N ALA A 68 25.74 -24.64 28.07
CA ALA A 68 26.01 -23.46 27.26
C ALA A 68 24.92 -22.39 27.41
N GLY A 69 23.65 -22.82 27.42
CA GLY A 69 22.51 -21.93 27.69
C GLY A 69 22.62 -21.29 29.08
N HIS A 70 22.88 -22.08 30.12
CA HIS A 70 23.05 -21.54 31.47
C HIS A 70 24.18 -20.52 31.59
N VAL A 71 25.31 -20.72 30.89
CA VAL A 71 26.40 -19.73 30.86
C VAL A 71 25.94 -18.41 30.23
N VAL A 72 25.16 -18.45 29.15
CA VAL A 72 24.58 -17.22 28.54
C VAL A 72 23.59 -16.55 29.49
N GLU A 73 22.76 -17.33 30.17
CA GLU A 73 21.82 -16.83 31.16
C GLU A 73 22.53 -16.11 32.32
N ASP A 74 23.60 -16.73 32.85
CA ASP A 74 24.44 -16.13 33.89
C ASP A 74 25.13 -14.84 33.40
N LEU A 75 25.64 -14.84 32.17
CA LEU A 75 26.30 -13.69 31.55
C LEU A 75 25.36 -12.50 31.40
N ILE A 76 24.12 -12.73 30.98
CA ILE A 76 23.10 -11.69 30.85
C ILE A 76 22.68 -11.19 32.25
N ASN A 77 22.31 -12.09 33.16
CA ASN A 77 21.82 -11.71 34.49
C ASN A 77 22.85 -10.92 35.33
N HIS A 78 24.14 -11.20 35.14
CA HIS A 78 25.22 -10.55 35.88
C HIS A 78 26.06 -9.60 35.01
N TYR A 79 25.55 -9.15 33.87
CA TYR A 79 26.29 -8.33 32.90
C TYR A 79 27.03 -7.14 33.53
N VAL A 80 26.34 -6.34 34.34
CA VAL A 80 26.90 -5.13 34.99
C VAL A 80 28.10 -5.48 35.86
N VAL A 81 27.93 -6.51 36.71
CA VAL A 81 28.97 -6.97 37.63
C VAL A 81 30.07 -7.70 36.88
N MET A 82 29.81 -8.41 35.79
CA MET A 82 30.84 -9.19 35.09
C MET A 82 31.75 -8.33 34.21
N PHE A 83 31.21 -7.28 33.58
CA PHE A 83 31.96 -6.44 32.65
C PHE A 83 32.38 -5.08 33.24
N SER A 84 32.14 -4.85 34.54
CA SER A 84 32.42 -3.56 35.20
C SER A 84 31.81 -2.40 34.42
N VAL A 85 30.51 -2.48 34.13
CA VAL A 85 29.81 -1.46 33.34
C VAL A 85 29.45 -0.31 34.26
N ASP A 86 29.87 0.90 33.89
CA ASP A 86 29.53 2.10 34.65
C ASP A 86 28.02 2.39 34.57
N GLU A 87 27.43 2.90 35.66
CA GLU A 87 26.00 3.24 35.69
C GLU A 87 25.62 4.26 34.61
N GLU A 88 26.53 5.17 34.26
CA GLU A 88 26.31 6.15 33.20
C GLU A 88 26.33 5.52 31.79
N GLU A 89 27.22 4.54 31.54
CA GLU A 89 27.25 3.75 30.30
C GLU A 89 25.92 2.98 30.16
N LEU A 90 25.47 2.34 31.25
CA LEU A 90 24.24 1.56 31.27
C LEU A 90 23.00 2.43 31.04
N ARG A 91 22.90 3.57 31.72
CA ARG A 91 21.79 4.52 31.57
C ARG A 91 21.68 5.02 30.13
N LYS A 92 22.81 5.42 29.53
CA LYS A 92 22.83 5.90 28.14
C LYS A 92 22.34 4.82 27.16
N GLN A 93 22.79 3.59 27.32
CA GLN A 93 22.33 2.46 26.50
C GLN A 93 20.83 2.20 26.68
N GLN A 94 20.32 2.24 27.91
CA GLN A 94 18.90 2.10 28.19
C GLN A 94 18.06 3.23 27.60
N GLU A 95 18.53 4.48 27.67
CA GLU A 95 17.85 5.64 27.08
C GLU A 95 17.78 5.54 25.55
N GLU A 96 18.88 5.16 24.89
CA GLU A 96 18.93 4.96 23.44
C GLU A 96 17.95 3.86 22.98
N VAL A 97 17.95 2.70 23.65
CA VAL A 97 17.05 1.60 23.31
C VAL A 97 15.59 1.95 23.64
N THR A 98 15.35 2.64 24.76
CA THR A 98 14.01 3.14 25.12
C THR A 98 13.50 4.16 24.12
N ALA A 99 14.36 5.05 23.60
CA ALA A 99 13.98 6.00 22.57
C ALA A 99 13.62 5.29 21.26
N ILE A 100 14.37 4.26 20.85
CA ILE A 100 14.05 3.43 19.68
C ILE A 100 12.72 2.68 19.89
N ALA A 101 12.52 2.10 21.07
CA ALA A 101 11.27 1.39 21.41
C ALA A 101 10.07 2.35 21.42
N LYS A 102 10.22 3.54 22.03
CA LYS A 102 9.18 4.58 22.04
C LYS A 102 8.90 5.14 20.65
N MET A 103 9.89 5.27 19.77
CA MET A 103 9.67 5.69 18.39
C MET A 103 8.87 4.63 17.62
N ARG A 104 9.20 3.35 17.79
CA ARG A 104 8.42 2.24 17.23
C ARG A 104 7.02 2.10 17.83
N VAL A 105 6.86 2.38 19.12
CA VAL A 105 5.54 2.42 19.77
C VAL A 105 4.78 3.67 19.37
N ALA A 106 5.38 4.83 19.14
CA ALA A 106 4.70 6.01 18.59
C ALA A 106 4.20 5.74 17.16
N ASP A 107 4.95 4.96 16.37
CA ASP A 107 4.49 4.42 15.08
C ASP A 107 3.33 3.40 15.24
N THR A 108 3.16 2.80 16.42
CA THR A 108 2.14 1.77 16.72
C THR A 108 0.97 2.28 17.59
N ALA A 109 1.14 3.40 18.30
CA ALA A 109 0.28 3.95 19.35
C ALA A 109 -0.10 5.41 19.10
N SER A 110 0.05 5.91 17.87
CA SER A 110 -0.77 7.00 17.35
C SER A 110 -2.20 6.48 17.11
N GLY A 111 -2.86 6.13 18.21
CA GLY A 111 -4.11 5.38 18.23
C GLY A 111 -5.06 5.88 19.30
N THR A 112 -5.01 7.16 19.71
CA THR A 112 -6.09 7.75 20.51
C THR A 112 -6.10 9.28 20.54
N GLN A 113 -6.27 9.99 19.41
CA GLN A 113 -6.86 11.35 19.43
C GLN A 113 -7.73 11.60 18.18
N LYS A 114 -8.92 12.15 18.41
CA LYS A 114 -9.92 12.50 17.40
C LYS A 114 -9.37 13.55 16.44
N ALA A 115 -9.32 13.21 15.15
CA ALA A 115 -9.47 14.05 13.94
C ALA A 115 -8.62 13.42 12.82
N GLU A 116 -9.29 12.88 11.79
CA GLU A 116 -8.69 12.58 10.47
C GLU A 116 -7.27 11.97 10.48
N ALA A 117 -7.04 10.95 11.32
CA ALA A 117 -5.73 10.33 11.42
C ALA A 117 -5.46 9.43 10.21
N LYS A 118 -4.52 9.85 9.34
CA LYS A 118 -3.91 9.03 8.30
C LYS A 118 -3.22 7.82 8.95
N GLN A 119 -3.85 6.66 8.89
CA GLN A 119 -3.29 5.40 9.35
C GLN A 119 -2.43 4.82 8.23
N HIS A 120 -1.17 4.47 8.54
CA HIS A 120 -0.26 3.89 7.56
C HIS A 120 -0.56 2.40 7.39
N ILE A 121 -1.11 2.03 6.24
CA ILE A 121 -1.35 0.63 5.87
C ILE A 121 -0.12 0.14 5.12
N LYS A 122 0.45 -0.97 5.60
CA LYS A 122 1.58 -1.63 4.96
C LYS A 122 1.06 -2.36 3.73
N ILE A 123 1.09 -1.69 2.59
CA ILE A 123 0.76 -2.34 1.31
C ILE A 123 1.86 -3.35 1.03
N PRO A 124 1.56 -4.66 1.04
CA PRO A 124 2.56 -5.68 0.80
C PRO A 124 3.20 -5.49 -0.58
N ALA A 125 4.44 -5.92 -0.77
CA ALA A 125 5.08 -5.93 -2.09
C ALA A 125 4.39 -6.88 -3.08
N SER A 126 3.52 -7.77 -2.61
CA SER A 126 2.64 -8.59 -3.44
C SER A 126 1.54 -7.72 -4.08
N SER A 127 0.97 -8.24 -5.17
CA SER A 127 0.04 -7.55 -6.08
C SER A 127 -1.32 -7.17 -5.47
N MET A 128 -1.34 -6.34 -4.44
CA MET A 128 -2.56 -5.90 -3.76
C MET A 128 -3.48 -5.15 -4.74
N THR A 129 -4.73 -5.58 -4.79
CA THR A 129 -5.81 -4.99 -5.59
C THR A 129 -6.52 -3.88 -4.84
N ALA A 130 -7.24 -3.02 -5.56
CA ALA A 130 -8.04 -1.96 -4.95
C ALA A 130 -9.14 -2.50 -4.03
N GLU A 131 -9.69 -3.68 -4.34
CA GLU A 131 -10.66 -4.37 -3.48
C GLU A 131 -10.02 -4.81 -2.16
N GLU A 132 -8.89 -5.52 -2.21
CA GLU A 132 -8.16 -5.98 -1.03
C GLU A 132 -7.77 -4.79 -0.13
N LEU A 133 -7.30 -3.68 -0.72
CA LEU A 133 -6.99 -2.46 0.02
C LEU A 133 -8.23 -1.86 0.68
N THR A 134 -9.35 -1.82 -0.05
CA THR A 134 -10.60 -1.29 0.47
C THR A 134 -11.07 -2.11 1.67
N LEU A 135 -11.07 -3.44 1.56
CA LEU A 135 -11.48 -4.34 2.64
C LEU A 135 -10.54 -4.26 3.85
N GLU A 136 -9.21 -4.21 3.63
CA GLU A 136 -8.25 -4.07 4.72
C GLU A 136 -8.43 -2.74 5.47
N ILE A 137 -8.67 -1.62 4.76
CA ILE A 137 -8.97 -0.33 5.38
C ILE A 137 -10.24 -0.42 6.24
N LEU A 138 -11.30 -1.05 5.72
CA LEU A 138 -12.57 -1.16 6.43
C LEU A 138 -12.45 -2.04 7.68
N ASP A 139 -11.73 -3.17 7.59
CA ASP A 139 -11.45 -4.06 8.73
C ASP A 139 -10.61 -3.33 9.80
N CYS A 140 -9.53 -2.66 9.40
CA CYS A 140 -8.69 -1.85 10.30
C CYS A 140 -9.48 -0.75 11.02
N ARG A 141 -10.52 -0.21 10.38
CA ARG A 141 -11.38 0.85 10.93
C ARG A 141 -12.65 0.32 11.62
N ASN A 142 -12.82 -1.00 11.67
CA ASN A 142 -14.01 -1.66 12.21
C ASN A 142 -15.32 -1.11 11.61
N VAL A 143 -15.32 -0.86 10.30
CA VAL A 143 -16.50 -0.36 9.57
C VAL A 143 -17.33 -1.55 9.08
N SER A 144 -18.53 -1.70 9.62
CA SER A 144 -19.47 -2.73 9.15
C SER A 144 -19.98 -2.41 7.74
N ILE A 145 -19.83 -3.35 6.80
CA ILE A 145 -20.37 -3.24 5.45
C ILE A 145 -21.83 -3.70 5.46
N ARG A 146 -22.75 -2.83 5.00
CA ARG A 146 -24.18 -3.16 4.84
C ARG A 146 -24.50 -3.52 3.39
N GLU A 147 -25.68 -4.07 3.16
CA GLU A 147 -26.19 -4.26 1.80
C GLU A 147 -26.25 -2.89 1.07
N LYS A 148 -25.77 -2.85 -0.18
CA LYS A 148 -25.65 -1.63 -1.00
C LYS A 148 -24.63 -0.58 -0.50
N ASP A 149 -23.75 -0.93 0.43
CA ASP A 149 -22.60 -0.09 0.77
C ASP A 149 -21.46 -0.31 -0.21
N TYR A 150 -21.45 0.48 -1.29
CA TYR A 150 -20.42 0.44 -2.32
C TYR A 150 -19.16 1.19 -1.88
N TRP A 151 -18.30 0.57 -1.06
CA TRP A 151 -17.01 1.14 -0.72
C TRP A 151 -15.99 0.93 -1.84
N THR A 152 -15.24 1.98 -2.17
CA THR A 152 -14.25 1.92 -3.25
C THR A 152 -13.07 2.82 -2.90
N CYS A 153 -11.88 2.41 -3.35
CA CYS A 153 -10.68 3.24 -3.29
C CYS A 153 -10.68 4.23 -4.47
N PHE A 154 -10.39 5.51 -4.20
CA PHE A 154 -10.33 6.58 -5.19
C PHE A 154 -8.92 7.13 -5.27
N GLU A 155 -8.43 7.36 -6.48
CA GLU A 155 -7.32 8.26 -6.77
C GLU A 155 -7.85 9.70 -6.83
N VAL A 156 -7.42 10.56 -5.90
CA VAL A 156 -7.83 11.97 -5.83
C VAL A 156 -6.63 12.84 -6.16
N ASN A 157 -6.83 13.87 -6.98
CA ASN A 157 -5.85 14.91 -7.25
C ASN A 157 -6.43 16.28 -6.92
N GLU A 158 -5.91 16.91 -5.86
CA GLU A 158 -6.45 18.18 -5.35
C GLU A 158 -6.22 19.33 -6.34
N ARG A 159 -5.02 19.41 -6.89
CA ARG A 159 -4.64 20.46 -7.85
C ARG A 159 -5.47 20.42 -9.13
N LYS A 160 -5.88 19.22 -9.55
CA LYS A 160 -6.72 19.01 -10.72
C LYS A 160 -8.21 19.07 -10.40
N GLU A 161 -8.60 19.08 -9.13
CA GLU A 161 -10.00 18.99 -8.69
C GLU A 161 -10.71 17.77 -9.31
N THR A 162 -10.00 16.64 -9.36
CA THR A 162 -10.47 15.42 -10.02
C THR A 162 -10.28 14.21 -9.13
N GLU A 163 -11.19 13.25 -9.25
CA GLU A 163 -11.09 11.95 -8.60
C GLU A 163 -11.45 10.82 -9.56
N ARG A 164 -10.86 9.63 -9.36
CA ARG A 164 -11.14 8.44 -10.16
C ARG A 164 -11.36 7.25 -9.22
N PRO A 165 -12.54 6.61 -9.22
CA PRO A 165 -12.70 5.33 -8.54
C PRO A 165 -11.80 4.30 -9.22
N LEU A 166 -11.03 3.57 -8.41
CA LEU A 166 -10.23 2.46 -8.88
C LEU A 166 -11.14 1.26 -9.11
N HIS A 167 -10.95 0.58 -10.24
CA HIS A 167 -11.61 -0.69 -10.48
C HIS A 167 -11.11 -1.73 -9.46
N PHE A 168 -12.00 -2.59 -9.00
CA PHE A 168 -11.71 -3.55 -7.91
C PHE A 168 -10.49 -4.44 -8.20
N SER A 169 -10.21 -4.75 -9.47
CA SER A 169 -9.07 -5.57 -9.90
C SER A 169 -7.77 -4.81 -10.14
N GLU A 170 -7.81 -3.46 -10.16
CA GLU A 170 -6.61 -2.64 -10.40
C GLU A 170 -5.57 -2.86 -9.29
N LYS A 171 -4.30 -2.98 -9.68
CA LYS A 171 -3.19 -3.08 -8.74
C LYS A 171 -2.86 -1.72 -8.16
N VAL A 172 -2.84 -1.62 -6.84
CA VAL A 172 -2.66 -0.36 -6.12
C VAL A 172 -1.22 0.16 -6.21
N LEU A 173 -0.24 -0.73 -6.13
CA LEU A 173 1.17 -0.34 -6.04
C LEU A 173 1.66 0.49 -7.24
N PRO A 174 1.40 0.10 -8.52
CA PRO A 174 1.74 0.95 -9.66
C PRO A 174 1.06 2.32 -9.64
N ILE A 175 -0.17 2.40 -9.11
CA ILE A 175 -0.92 3.66 -9.01
C ILE A 175 -0.24 4.57 -8.00
N LEU A 176 0.08 4.05 -6.82
CA LEU A 176 0.79 4.79 -5.77
C LEU A 176 2.13 5.35 -6.25
N HIS A 177 2.92 4.55 -6.97
CA HIS A 177 4.19 5.01 -7.53
C HIS A 177 4.02 6.07 -8.62
N GLY A 178 2.86 6.11 -9.27
CA GLY A 178 2.51 7.12 -10.27
C GLY A 178 1.86 8.39 -9.72
N LEU A 179 1.54 8.44 -8.42
CA LEU A 179 0.92 9.62 -7.80
C LEU A 179 1.90 10.79 -7.73
N GLY A 180 1.41 11.98 -8.07
CA GLY A 180 2.14 13.22 -7.82
C GLY A 180 1.95 13.73 -6.39
N ILE A 181 2.68 14.78 -6.03
CA ILE A 181 2.62 15.43 -4.70
C ILE A 181 1.21 15.88 -4.28
N ASP A 182 0.37 16.24 -5.27
CA ASP A 182 -1.01 16.73 -5.05
C ASP A 182 -2.04 15.60 -5.13
N SER A 183 -1.61 14.33 -5.10
CA SER A 183 -2.48 13.16 -5.30
C SER A 183 -2.39 12.16 -4.17
N TYR A 184 -3.51 11.55 -3.80
CA TYR A 184 -3.59 10.54 -2.76
C TYR A 184 -4.69 9.52 -3.05
N LEU A 185 -4.64 8.40 -2.34
CA LEU A 185 -5.71 7.42 -2.32
C LEU A 185 -6.64 7.66 -1.13
N VAL A 186 -7.95 7.49 -1.35
CA VAL A 186 -8.96 7.56 -0.29
C VAL A 186 -10.01 6.48 -0.47
N VAL A 187 -10.36 5.77 0.61
CA VAL A 187 -11.49 4.84 0.62
C VAL A 187 -12.73 5.57 1.10
N LYS A 188 -13.77 5.57 0.27
CA LYS A 188 -15.06 6.20 0.57
C LYS A 188 -16.22 5.45 -0.09
N LYS A 189 -17.43 5.70 0.39
CA LYS A 189 -18.65 5.19 -0.27
C LYS A 189 -18.84 5.86 -1.62
N TYR A 190 -19.06 5.06 -2.65
CA TYR A 190 -19.39 5.52 -3.98
C TYR A 190 -20.90 5.65 -4.17
N GLN A 191 -21.42 6.85 -3.90
CA GLN A 191 -22.86 7.13 -3.89
C GLN A 191 -23.56 6.87 -5.23
N SER A 192 -22.86 7.02 -6.36
CA SER A 192 -23.46 6.83 -7.68
C SER A 192 -23.48 5.36 -8.14
N MET A 193 -22.84 4.45 -7.41
CA MET A 193 -22.64 3.07 -7.85
C MET A 193 -23.97 2.33 -8.08
N GLU A 194 -24.94 2.49 -7.19
CA GLU A 194 -26.27 1.86 -7.36
C GLU A 194 -26.96 2.32 -8.64
N ALA A 195 -26.96 3.63 -8.91
CA ALA A 195 -27.56 4.18 -10.13
C ALA A 195 -26.85 3.68 -11.39
N MET A 196 -25.53 3.50 -11.35
CA MET A 196 -24.77 2.92 -12.46
C MET A 196 -25.17 1.46 -12.72
N LEU A 197 -25.25 0.65 -11.67
CA LEU A 197 -25.64 -0.77 -11.79
C LEU A 197 -27.07 -0.90 -12.33
N LEU A 198 -28.00 -0.08 -11.84
CA LEU A 198 -29.39 -0.05 -12.33
C LEU A 198 -29.46 0.35 -13.82
N TYR A 199 -28.70 1.37 -14.23
CA TYR A 199 -28.62 1.78 -15.63
C TYR A 199 -28.08 0.68 -16.53
N LEU A 200 -26.99 0.01 -16.13
CA LEU A 200 -26.39 -1.09 -16.90
C LEU A 200 -27.34 -2.29 -16.99
N ALA A 201 -28.08 -2.60 -15.92
CA ALA A 201 -29.07 -3.67 -15.95
C ALA A 201 -30.27 -3.36 -16.88
N SER A 202 -30.62 -2.08 -17.07
CA SER A 202 -31.73 -1.67 -17.93
C SER A 202 -31.34 -1.43 -19.39
N HIS A 203 -30.04 -1.29 -19.70
CA HIS A 203 -29.54 -0.96 -21.04
C HIS A 203 -28.89 -2.17 -21.70
N VAL A 204 -29.50 -2.69 -22.76
CA VAL A 204 -29.07 -3.90 -23.49
C VAL A 204 -28.00 -3.58 -24.57
N GLY A 205 -27.10 -2.63 -24.32
CA GLY A 205 -26.13 -2.22 -25.36
C GLY A 205 -24.84 -1.59 -24.84
N GLU A 206 -23.73 -1.93 -25.51
CA GLU A 206 -22.38 -1.41 -25.24
C GLU A 206 -22.15 0.00 -25.82
N THR A 207 -23.23 0.72 -26.11
CA THR A 207 -23.19 2.00 -26.83
C THR A 207 -23.95 3.07 -26.07
N LYS A 208 -23.35 4.26 -25.96
CA LYS A 208 -24.01 5.45 -25.42
C LYS A 208 -23.70 6.64 -26.30
N HIS A 209 -24.68 7.50 -26.55
CA HIS A 209 -24.48 8.71 -27.34
C HIS A 209 -25.30 9.86 -26.76
N GLY A 210 -24.92 11.08 -27.07
CA GLY A 210 -25.58 12.26 -26.55
C GLY A 210 -24.76 13.54 -26.72
N MET A 211 -25.40 14.66 -26.43
CA MET A 211 -24.75 15.97 -26.40
C MET A 211 -24.03 16.16 -25.07
N MET A 212 -22.84 16.77 -25.12
CA MET A 212 -22.11 17.24 -23.94
C MET A 212 -21.45 18.57 -24.22
N LYS A 213 -21.23 19.36 -23.17
CA LYS A 213 -20.36 20.53 -23.22
C LYS A 213 -18.91 20.06 -23.23
N PHE A 214 -18.15 20.41 -24.27
CA PHE A 214 -16.77 19.99 -24.46
C PHE A 214 -15.79 21.17 -24.48
N ARG A 215 -14.62 20.97 -23.88
CA ARG A 215 -13.48 21.88 -23.95
C ARG A 215 -12.17 21.10 -24.04
N GLU A 216 -11.29 21.52 -24.93
CA GLU A 216 -9.94 20.98 -25.06
C GLU A 216 -8.92 21.84 -24.33
N ASP A 217 -7.99 21.19 -23.60
CA ASP A 217 -6.85 21.87 -23.00
C ASP A 217 -5.70 21.98 -24.00
N ARG A 218 -5.41 23.19 -24.49
CA ARG A 218 -4.30 23.44 -25.42
C ARG A 218 -3.01 23.88 -24.74
N SER A 219 -2.95 23.87 -23.40
CA SER A 219 -1.79 24.36 -22.64
C SER A 219 -0.48 23.60 -22.85
N VAL A 220 -0.50 22.48 -23.59
CA VAL A 220 0.69 21.62 -23.85
C VAL A 220 1.26 21.81 -25.27
N MET A 221 0.61 22.55 -26.16
CA MET A 221 1.13 22.80 -27.51
C MET A 221 1.84 24.16 -27.53
N GLY A 222 3.18 24.15 -27.54
CA GLY A 222 4.11 25.27 -27.27
C GLY A 222 4.08 26.48 -28.22
N LEU A 223 2.90 27.02 -28.54
CA LEU A 223 2.74 28.35 -29.14
C LEU A 223 2.29 29.30 -28.04
N GLY A 224 3.26 30.07 -27.52
CA GLY A 224 3.11 31.07 -26.45
C GLY A 224 2.24 32.28 -26.80
N LEU A 225 1.00 32.04 -27.23
CA LEU A 225 -0.06 33.03 -27.27
C LEU A 225 -1.10 32.61 -26.24
N GLY A 226 -1.00 33.21 -25.05
CA GLY A 226 -1.90 33.01 -23.91
C GLY A 226 -3.32 33.52 -24.13
N LEU A 227 -3.95 33.20 -25.27
CA LEU A 227 -5.39 33.34 -25.42
C LEU A 227 -6.07 32.19 -24.66
N PRO A 228 -7.11 32.48 -23.84
CA PRO A 228 -7.92 31.43 -23.24
C PRO A 228 -8.42 30.52 -24.37
N SER A 229 -8.12 29.22 -24.30
CA SER A 229 -8.83 28.22 -25.11
C SER A 229 -10.32 28.49 -24.99
N GLY A 230 -11.03 28.50 -26.13
CA GLY A 230 -12.45 28.84 -26.22
C GLY A 230 -13.32 28.18 -25.14
N GLY A 231 -14.46 28.80 -24.86
CA GLY A 231 -15.42 28.30 -23.89
C GLY A 231 -15.92 26.89 -24.23
N PHE A 232 -16.68 26.31 -23.29
CA PHE A 232 -17.33 25.03 -23.50
C PHE A 232 -18.34 25.12 -24.65
N GLN A 233 -18.31 24.15 -25.56
CA GLN A 233 -19.16 24.08 -26.74
C GLN A 233 -20.03 22.82 -26.71
N ASP A 234 -21.25 22.90 -27.23
CA ASP A 234 -22.10 21.72 -27.41
C ASP A 234 -21.55 20.82 -28.49
N ARG A 235 -21.37 19.55 -28.14
CA ARG A 235 -20.74 18.56 -29.01
C ARG A 235 -21.42 17.22 -28.85
N TYR A 236 -21.58 16.52 -29.97
CA TYR A 236 -22.15 15.18 -29.98
C TYR A 236 -21.06 14.13 -29.77
N PHE A 237 -21.27 13.24 -28.80
CA PHE A 237 -20.41 12.12 -28.50
C PHE A 237 -21.11 10.80 -28.79
N SER A 238 -20.36 9.81 -29.28
CA SER A 238 -20.79 8.41 -29.27
C SER A 238 -19.69 7.53 -28.71
N LEU A 239 -20.02 6.74 -27.70
CA LEU A 239 -19.22 5.67 -27.16
C LEU A 239 -19.75 4.35 -27.72
N ASN A 240 -18.85 3.49 -28.16
CA ASN A 240 -19.13 2.08 -28.44
C ASN A 240 -18.16 1.19 -27.64
N SER A 241 -18.16 -0.11 -27.95
CA SER A 241 -17.34 -1.13 -27.30
C SER A 241 -15.82 -0.96 -27.45
N SER A 242 -15.34 -0.05 -28.30
CA SER A 242 -13.91 0.13 -28.55
C SER A 242 -13.41 1.56 -28.35
N CYS A 243 -14.21 2.56 -28.70
CA CYS A 243 -13.77 3.94 -28.82
C CYS A 243 -14.85 4.96 -28.39
N LEU A 244 -14.40 6.08 -27.85
CA LEU A 244 -15.20 7.31 -27.78
C LEU A 244 -14.96 8.15 -29.03
N ARG A 245 -16.04 8.64 -29.63
CA ARG A 245 -16.02 9.51 -30.81
C ARG A 245 -16.64 10.86 -30.51
N LEU A 246 -15.99 11.91 -30.99
CA LEU A 246 -16.49 13.28 -31.02
C LEU A 246 -16.86 13.63 -32.45
N TYR A 247 -18.06 14.16 -32.66
CA TYR A 247 -18.52 14.62 -33.97
C TYR A 247 -18.54 16.14 -34.05
N LYS A 248 -18.34 16.65 -35.28
CA LYS A 248 -18.54 18.06 -35.57
C LYS A 248 -20.02 18.41 -35.34
N GLU A 249 -20.25 19.63 -34.85
CA GLU A 249 -21.57 20.14 -34.46
C GLU A 249 -22.67 19.72 -35.45
N ILE A 250 -23.70 19.02 -34.95
CA ILE A 250 -24.84 18.61 -35.76
C ILE A 250 -25.63 19.88 -36.03
N TRP A 251 -25.44 20.50 -37.20
CA TRP A 251 -26.41 21.48 -37.69
C TRP A 251 -27.76 20.76 -37.74
N SER A 252 -28.68 21.27 -36.92
CA SER A 252 -30.10 20.96 -36.87
C SER A 252 -30.62 20.30 -38.14
N GLN A 253 -31.28 19.15 -38.00
CA GLN A 253 -32.08 18.49 -39.02
C GLN A 253 -32.92 19.51 -39.81
N ARG A 254 -32.41 19.97 -40.96
CA ARG A 254 -33.21 20.48 -42.05
C ARG A 254 -32.77 19.69 -43.28
N PRO A 255 -33.66 18.90 -43.90
CA PRO A 255 -33.34 18.27 -45.16
C PRO A 255 -33.38 19.34 -46.25
N TRP A 256 -32.26 20.06 -46.42
CA TRP A 256 -32.01 20.74 -47.69
C TRP A 256 -31.16 19.79 -48.54
N SER A 257 -31.77 19.35 -49.64
CA SER A 257 -31.17 18.58 -50.72
C SER A 257 -29.85 19.22 -51.16
N GLY A 258 -28.71 18.68 -50.70
CA GLY A 258 -27.38 19.16 -51.07
C GLY A 258 -26.26 19.01 -50.04
N ALA A 259 -26.46 18.37 -48.88
CA ALA A 259 -25.39 18.20 -47.90
C ALA A 259 -24.37 17.11 -48.33
N SER A 260 -23.10 17.50 -48.43
CA SER A 260 -21.93 16.64 -48.68
C SER A 260 -21.83 15.49 -47.68
N GLU A 261 -21.46 14.29 -48.14
CA GLU A 261 -21.23 13.02 -47.39
C GLU A 261 -20.16 13.10 -46.25
N THR A 262 -19.69 14.29 -45.91
CA THR A 262 -18.61 14.55 -44.95
C THR A 262 -19.07 14.62 -43.49
N SER A 263 -20.37 14.54 -43.19
CA SER A 263 -20.93 14.70 -41.84
C SER A 263 -20.88 13.45 -40.95
N HIS A 264 -20.59 12.26 -41.51
CA HIS A 264 -20.56 11.00 -40.75
C HIS A 264 -19.19 10.63 -40.18
N ARG A 265 -18.13 11.38 -40.51
CA ARG A 265 -16.78 11.11 -40.00
C ARG A 265 -16.59 11.78 -38.63
N PRO A 266 -16.13 11.04 -37.61
CA PRO A 266 -15.81 11.64 -36.32
C PRO A 266 -14.66 12.64 -36.48
N GLU A 267 -14.76 13.77 -35.78
CA GLU A 267 -13.69 14.76 -35.70
C GLU A 267 -12.50 14.22 -34.91
N LYS A 268 -12.78 13.50 -33.82
CA LYS A 268 -11.79 12.81 -33.00
C LYS A 268 -12.31 11.45 -32.57
N GLU A 269 -11.41 10.49 -32.49
CA GLU A 269 -11.68 9.15 -32.00
C GLU A 269 -10.59 8.73 -31.02
N TRP A 270 -10.99 8.21 -29.88
CA TRP A 270 -10.09 7.77 -28.82
C TRP A 270 -10.40 6.32 -28.43
N PRO A 271 -9.41 5.41 -28.50
CA PRO A 271 -9.56 4.06 -27.96
C PRO A 271 -9.80 4.08 -26.45
N MET A 272 -10.78 3.33 -25.96
CA MET A 272 -11.14 3.35 -24.54
C MET A 272 -10.02 2.86 -23.61
N LYS A 273 -9.18 1.93 -24.10
CA LYS A 273 -8.03 1.38 -23.36
C LYS A 273 -6.90 2.38 -23.14
N SER A 274 -6.83 3.46 -23.91
CA SER A 274 -5.79 4.50 -23.76
C SER A 274 -6.28 5.75 -23.01
N LEU A 275 -7.57 5.80 -22.67
CA LEU A 275 -8.19 6.90 -21.96
C LEU A 275 -8.28 6.63 -20.45
N LYS A 276 -7.86 7.60 -19.65
CA LYS A 276 -8.22 7.68 -18.23
C LYS A 276 -9.34 8.70 -18.05
N VAL A 277 -10.45 8.28 -17.46
CA VAL A 277 -11.61 9.13 -17.21
C VAL A 277 -11.67 9.45 -15.73
N TYR A 278 -11.58 10.73 -15.39
CA TYR A 278 -11.69 11.23 -14.03
C TYR A 278 -13.03 11.97 -13.85
N LEU A 279 -13.63 11.84 -12.68
CA LEU A 279 -14.78 12.63 -12.24
C LEU A 279 -14.29 14.00 -11.77
N GLY A 280 -14.91 15.07 -12.27
CA GLY A 280 -14.59 16.44 -11.90
C GLY A 280 -13.99 17.26 -13.04
N VAL A 281 -14.19 18.57 -12.96
CA VAL A 281 -13.70 19.58 -13.90
C VAL A 281 -13.25 20.79 -13.09
N LYS A 282 -12.04 21.28 -13.37
CA LYS A 282 -11.46 22.43 -12.67
C LYS A 282 -12.38 23.66 -12.71
N LYS A 283 -12.70 24.22 -11.55
CA LYS A 283 -13.51 25.44 -11.41
C LYS A 283 -12.91 26.64 -12.14
N LYS A 284 -11.57 26.75 -12.20
CA LYS A 284 -10.86 27.81 -12.93
C LYS A 284 -11.24 27.87 -14.42
N LEU A 285 -11.68 26.75 -15.00
CA LEU A 285 -12.12 26.68 -16.39
C LEU A 285 -13.51 27.27 -16.61
N ARG A 286 -14.22 27.67 -15.54
CA ARG A 286 -15.59 28.18 -15.57
C ARG A 286 -16.52 27.23 -16.34
N PRO A 287 -16.60 25.94 -15.97
CA PRO A 287 -17.52 25.03 -16.62
C PRO A 287 -18.97 25.51 -16.43
N PRO A 288 -19.85 25.32 -17.43
CA PRO A 288 -21.27 25.67 -17.29
C PRO A 288 -21.93 25.00 -16.10
N ILE A 289 -21.51 23.76 -15.80
CA ILE A 289 -21.96 22.94 -14.68
C ILE A 289 -20.74 22.21 -14.12
N CYS A 290 -20.56 22.15 -12.80
CA CYS A 290 -19.43 21.48 -12.15
C CYS A 290 -19.51 19.94 -12.16
N ARG A 291 -20.37 19.36 -13.01
CA ARG A 291 -20.64 17.91 -13.11
C ARG A 291 -20.15 17.42 -14.46
N GLY A 292 -19.03 16.72 -14.46
CA GLY A 292 -18.38 16.38 -15.70
C GLY A 292 -17.18 15.47 -15.52
N PHE A 293 -16.49 15.25 -16.62
CA PHE A 293 -15.33 14.40 -16.70
C PHE A 293 -14.11 15.21 -17.12
N THR A 294 -12.96 14.83 -16.57
CA THR A 294 -11.66 15.16 -17.13
C THR A 294 -11.10 13.89 -17.77
N MET A 295 -10.99 13.91 -19.10
CA MET A 295 -10.40 12.82 -19.87
C MET A 295 -8.92 13.10 -20.10
N VAL A 296 -8.09 12.10 -19.85
CA VAL A 296 -6.64 12.17 -20.06
C VAL A 296 -6.22 11.05 -20.99
N HIS A 297 -5.52 11.40 -22.07
CA HIS A 297 -4.86 10.45 -22.94
C HIS A 297 -3.35 10.59 -22.78
N GLU A 298 -2.69 9.50 -22.38
CA GLU A 298 -1.25 9.45 -22.21
C GLU A 298 -0.64 8.75 -23.43
N THR A 299 0.07 9.52 -24.26
CA THR A 299 0.72 8.96 -25.45
C THR A 299 2.00 8.22 -25.09
N LYS A 300 2.48 7.35 -25.99
CA LYS A 300 3.77 6.63 -25.83
C LYS A 300 4.98 7.57 -25.61
N LYS A 301 4.86 8.86 -25.94
CA LYS A 301 5.88 9.89 -25.76
C LYS A 301 5.74 10.68 -24.43
N GLN A 302 4.89 10.23 -23.51
CA GLN A 302 4.52 10.93 -22.27
C GLN A 302 3.85 12.31 -22.48
N GLU A 303 3.45 12.66 -23.71
CA GLU A 303 2.61 13.83 -23.93
C GLU A 303 1.20 13.52 -23.42
N LYS A 304 0.74 14.32 -22.44
CA LYS A 304 -0.57 14.20 -21.80
C LYS A 304 -1.53 15.19 -22.45
N GLN A 305 -2.47 14.67 -23.22
CA GLN A 305 -3.59 15.45 -23.74
C GLN A 305 -4.76 15.38 -22.76
N GLN A 306 -5.46 16.51 -22.56
CA GLN A 306 -6.56 16.61 -21.61
C GLN A 306 -7.78 17.27 -22.25
N TRP A 307 -8.95 16.72 -21.95
CA TRP A 307 -10.23 17.25 -22.39
C TRP A 307 -11.22 17.27 -21.22
N TYR A 308 -12.12 18.24 -21.25
CA TYR A 308 -13.14 18.44 -20.24
C TYR A 308 -14.51 18.28 -20.88
N LEU A 309 -15.34 17.45 -20.25
CA LEU A 309 -16.72 17.18 -20.64
C LEU A 309 -17.64 17.60 -19.49
N CYS A 310 -18.78 18.22 -19.77
CA CYS A 310 -19.83 18.44 -18.79
C CYS A 310 -21.16 17.87 -19.30
N CYS A 311 -21.82 17.08 -18.45
CA CYS A 311 -23.16 16.57 -18.72
C CYS A 311 -24.17 17.64 -18.33
N GLU A 312 -25.28 17.70 -19.07
CA GLU A 312 -26.32 18.70 -18.82
C GLU A 312 -27.26 18.23 -17.70
N ALA A 313 -27.67 16.95 -17.75
CA ALA A 313 -28.53 16.36 -16.75
C ALA A 313 -27.75 15.62 -15.65
N GLN A 314 -28.30 15.61 -14.44
CA GLN A 314 -27.71 14.89 -13.30
C GLN A 314 -27.58 13.38 -13.54
N MET A 315 -28.58 12.78 -14.20
CA MET A 315 -28.63 11.34 -14.45
C MET A 315 -27.64 10.92 -15.54
N GLU A 316 -27.30 11.80 -16.48
CA GLU A 316 -26.36 11.47 -17.56
C GLU A 316 -24.95 11.16 -17.05
N LEU A 317 -24.50 11.83 -15.99
CA LEU A 317 -23.15 11.63 -15.45
C LEU A 317 -22.90 10.17 -15.01
N PRO A 318 -23.70 9.57 -14.10
CA PRO A 318 -23.52 8.16 -13.75
C PRO A 318 -23.72 7.23 -14.94
N GLU A 319 -24.64 7.51 -15.86
CA GLU A 319 -24.85 6.66 -17.03
C GLU A 319 -23.64 6.63 -17.97
N TRP A 320 -23.06 7.80 -18.27
CA TRP A 320 -21.85 7.91 -19.08
C TRP A 320 -20.67 7.24 -18.40
N PHE A 321 -20.51 7.45 -17.10
CA PHE A 321 -19.44 6.83 -16.34
C PHE A 321 -19.59 5.31 -16.24
N ALA A 322 -20.81 4.81 -16.06
CA ALA A 322 -21.11 3.39 -16.09
C ALA A 322 -20.72 2.75 -17.42
N THR A 323 -21.07 3.38 -18.55
CA THR A 323 -20.67 2.87 -19.88
C THR A 323 -19.16 2.94 -20.08
N PHE A 324 -18.47 3.99 -19.60
CA PHE A 324 -17.00 4.03 -19.64
C PHE A 324 -16.36 2.85 -18.91
N LEU A 325 -16.77 2.60 -17.66
CA LEU A 325 -16.26 1.48 -16.87
C LEU A 325 -16.61 0.13 -17.49
N PHE A 326 -17.85 -0.02 -17.99
CA PHE A 326 -18.30 -1.23 -18.66
C PHE A 326 -17.39 -1.57 -19.85
N VAL A 327 -17.11 -0.59 -20.72
CA VAL A 327 -16.26 -0.81 -21.90
C VAL A 327 -14.79 -0.99 -21.53
N GLN A 328 -14.29 -0.32 -20.49
CA GLN A 328 -12.90 -0.45 -20.06
C GLN A 328 -12.58 -1.79 -19.38
N HIS A 329 -13.59 -2.42 -18.77
CA HIS A 329 -13.44 -3.62 -17.94
C HIS A 329 -14.30 -4.79 -18.43
N ASP A 330 -14.62 -4.83 -19.73
CA ASP A 330 -15.34 -5.95 -20.37
C ASP A 330 -16.63 -6.34 -19.62
N GLY A 331 -17.37 -5.33 -19.15
CA GLY A 331 -18.63 -5.47 -18.41
C GLY A 331 -18.52 -5.71 -16.91
N LEU A 332 -17.33 -5.97 -16.39
CA LEU A 332 -17.09 -6.22 -14.97
C LEU A 332 -16.96 -4.90 -14.19
N VAL A 333 -18.07 -4.21 -13.92
CA VAL A 333 -18.05 -2.90 -13.23
C VAL A 333 -17.98 -3.03 -11.70
N TRP A 334 -18.50 -4.13 -11.15
CA TRP A 334 -18.52 -4.41 -9.71
C TRP A 334 -18.19 -5.89 -9.43
N PRO A 335 -17.51 -6.23 -8.32
CA PRO A 335 -17.29 -7.62 -7.95
C PRO A 335 -18.61 -8.36 -7.70
N SER A 336 -18.75 -9.54 -8.32
CA SER A 336 -19.94 -10.39 -8.22
C SER A 336 -20.11 -11.03 -6.84
N GLU A 337 -18.99 -11.26 -6.15
CA GLU A 337 -18.89 -11.82 -4.80
C GLU A 337 -17.87 -10.96 -4.05
N PRO A 338 -18.15 -10.49 -2.82
CA PRO A 338 -17.13 -9.82 -2.02
C PRO A 338 -16.02 -10.82 -1.76
N SER A 339 -14.80 -10.53 -2.22
CA SER A 339 -13.65 -11.38 -1.91
C SER A 339 -13.50 -11.41 -0.39
N ARG A 340 -13.88 -12.53 0.23
CA ARG A 340 -13.53 -12.77 1.63
C ARG A 340 -12.01 -12.82 1.62
N VAL A 341 -11.38 -11.82 2.21
CA VAL A 341 -9.95 -11.87 2.53
C VAL A 341 -9.79 -13.11 3.42
N SER A 342 -9.44 -14.23 2.78
CA SER A 342 -8.97 -15.39 3.51
C SER A 342 -7.76 -14.87 4.26
N ARG A 343 -7.85 -14.84 5.59
CA ARG A 343 -6.67 -14.74 6.44
C ARG A 343 -5.84 -15.98 6.17
N VAL A 344 -5.07 -15.97 5.09
CA VAL A 344 -3.78 -16.61 5.13
C VAL A 344 -3.03 -15.76 6.14
N VAL A 345 -2.97 -16.26 7.38
CA VAL A 345 -2.06 -15.73 8.40
C VAL A 345 -0.77 -15.44 7.66
N PRO A 346 -0.31 -14.18 7.60
CA PRO A 346 0.92 -13.89 6.88
C PRO A 346 1.97 -14.79 7.50
N GLU A 347 2.47 -15.73 6.72
CA GLU A 347 3.73 -16.38 7.02
C GLU A 347 4.70 -15.20 7.01
N VAL A 348 4.98 -14.66 8.20
CA VAL A 348 5.84 -13.50 8.35
C VAL A 348 7.21 -14.01 7.91
N ARG A 349 7.54 -13.76 6.65
CA ARG A 349 8.83 -14.10 6.06
C ARG A 349 9.71 -12.87 6.19
N MET A 350 10.76 -12.98 6.99
CA MET A 350 11.83 -11.99 7.02
C MET A 350 12.84 -12.41 5.94
N GLY A 351 12.65 -11.93 4.70
CA GLY A 351 13.44 -12.38 3.55
C GLY A 351 13.03 -13.77 3.03
N SER A 352 13.99 -14.63 2.71
CA SER A 352 13.74 -16.00 2.19
C SER A 352 13.45 -17.05 3.28
N VAL A 353 13.36 -16.63 4.54
CA VAL A 353 13.27 -17.54 5.70
C VAL A 353 11.90 -17.41 6.37
N SER A 354 11.19 -18.54 6.47
CA SER A 354 9.95 -18.65 7.25
C SER A 354 10.26 -18.53 8.74
N LEU A 355 9.52 -17.67 9.46
CA LEU A 355 9.62 -17.62 10.92
C LEU A 355 9.09 -18.93 11.51
N ILE A 356 9.89 -19.53 12.40
CA ILE A 356 9.57 -20.78 13.08
C ILE A 356 8.68 -20.44 14.29
N PRO A 357 7.51 -21.08 14.45
CA PRO A 357 6.68 -20.90 15.64
C PRO A 357 7.50 -21.18 16.90
N LEU A 358 7.40 -20.31 17.90
CA LEU A 358 7.98 -20.57 19.23
C LEU A 358 7.17 -21.71 19.87
N GLY A 359 7.61 -22.95 19.62
CA GLY A 359 7.06 -24.18 20.19
C GLY A 359 7.69 -24.53 21.54
N ASN A 360 7.70 -25.82 21.87
CA ASN A 360 8.35 -26.39 23.06
C ASN A 360 9.86 -26.02 23.09
N GLU A 361 10.45 -25.81 24.28
CA GLU A 361 11.90 -25.56 24.49
C GLU A 361 12.81 -26.49 23.67
N ASN A 362 12.48 -27.79 23.64
CA ASN A 362 13.22 -28.80 22.90
C ASN A 362 13.04 -28.70 21.37
N GLU A 363 11.94 -28.11 20.90
CA GLU A 363 11.73 -27.79 19.48
C GLU A 363 12.49 -26.53 19.10
N MET A 364 12.43 -25.47 19.93
CA MET A 364 13.15 -24.23 19.71
C MET A 364 14.67 -24.47 19.61
N ARG A 365 15.23 -25.31 20.51
CA ARG A 365 16.63 -25.73 20.45
C ARG A 365 16.99 -26.49 19.17
N ARG A 366 16.19 -27.48 18.79
CA ARG A 366 16.42 -28.28 17.56
C ARG A 366 16.35 -27.42 16.30
N SER A 367 15.40 -26.48 16.26
CA SER A 367 15.24 -25.55 15.15
C SER A 367 16.45 -24.62 14.99
N VAL A 368 17.04 -24.14 16.09
CA VAL A 368 18.24 -23.27 16.04
C VAL A 368 19.52 -24.07 15.78
N ALA A 369 19.64 -25.28 16.33
CA ALA A 369 20.80 -26.16 16.10
C ALA A 369 21.04 -26.46 14.60
N ALA A 370 19.97 -26.53 13.79
CA ALA A 370 20.08 -26.69 12.34
C ALA A 370 20.86 -25.55 11.64
N PHE A 371 20.87 -24.35 12.21
CA PHE A 371 21.62 -23.20 11.69
C PHE A 371 23.04 -23.09 12.25
N ALA A 372 23.31 -23.75 13.38
CA ALA A 372 24.63 -23.82 14.00
C ALA A 372 25.48 -24.97 13.44
N ALA A 373 24.87 -25.95 12.76
CA ALA A 373 25.57 -27.01 12.05
C ALA A 373 26.35 -26.45 10.85
N ASP A 374 27.58 -26.96 10.64
CA ASP A 374 28.55 -26.54 9.63
C ASP A 374 27.89 -26.16 8.27
N PRO A 375 28.07 -24.92 7.77
CA PRO A 375 27.52 -24.46 6.49
C PRO A 375 27.87 -25.36 5.29
N LEU A 376 28.94 -26.16 5.40
CA LEU A 376 29.36 -27.09 4.35
C LEU A 376 28.55 -28.39 4.30
N SER A 377 27.79 -28.71 5.35
CA SER A 377 26.96 -29.92 5.39
C SER A 377 25.67 -29.81 4.56
N LEU A 378 25.15 -28.59 4.39
CA LEU A 378 23.93 -28.30 3.60
C LEU A 378 24.16 -28.33 2.09
N LEU A 379 25.43 -28.30 1.63
CA LEU A 379 25.80 -28.35 0.21
C LEU A 379 26.11 -29.77 -0.30
N ARG A 380 26.02 -30.80 0.54
CA ARG A 380 26.44 -32.17 0.17
C ARG A 380 25.37 -33.03 -0.52
N ASN A 381 24.17 -32.48 -0.71
CA ASN A 381 23.05 -33.16 -1.36
C ASN A 381 22.51 -32.37 -2.57
N VAL A 382 23.40 -32.05 -3.52
CA VAL A 382 23.02 -31.68 -4.90
C VAL A 382 23.76 -32.58 -5.88
#